data_AF-A0A1B6FYX6-F1
#
_entry.id   AF-A0A1B6FYX6-F1
#
_cell.length_a   1.000
_cell.length_b   1.000
_cell.length_c   1.000
_cell.angle_alpha   90.00
_cell.angle_beta   90.00
_cell.angle_gamma   90.00
#
_symmetry.space_group_name_H-M   'P 1'
#
loop_
_entity.id
_entity.type
_entity.pdbx_description
1 polymer ?
#
loop_
_entity_poly.entity_id
_entity_poly.type
_entity_poly.pdbx_seq_one_letter_code
_entity_poly.pdbx_strand_id
1 'polypeptide(L)'
;AAISHLLLCGDYRCRWPDHASNVVFFSNGRSGGICVHSAFDGIVSGVATLFAHSGVSDLLRDYISSSISPNLNKPHQLKFVLDPFIQSEINRAKIAQEVEKSKFAMCTEVFNSFGKQRIQNLKIHPDSFIQMALQLAYFRLHYRFAPCYETATTRIFYHGRTETVRSCTEQCVLWVKSMMSPHEKDQIRAKLLLRAIDKHNELMAKARNSEGCDRHLFGLYCIAMENNLPVPQLYLDPLYKKSGGGGNFILSTSLLGYSPTAGGVSPMCLDGYGVFYSIS
;
A
#
# COMPACT_ATOMS: atom_id res chain seq x y z
N ALA A 1 -17.93 12.13 -0.62
CA ALA A 1 -16.81 11.22 -0.92
C ALA A 1 -16.04 10.91 0.38
N ALA A 2 -15.57 9.68 0.56
CA ALA A 2 -14.67 9.35 1.67
C ALA A 2 -13.43 10.27 1.64
N ILE A 3 -12.93 10.70 2.81
CA ILE A 3 -11.74 11.57 2.93
C ILE A 3 -10.59 11.03 2.11
N SER A 4 -10.36 9.71 2.20
CA SER A 4 -9.31 9.02 1.47
C SER A 4 -9.38 9.28 -0.03
N HIS A 5 -10.59 9.33 -0.61
CA HIS A 5 -10.77 9.55 -2.05
C HIS A 5 -10.38 10.98 -2.41
N LEU A 6 -10.78 11.94 -1.57
CA LEU A 6 -10.37 13.34 -1.71
C LEU A 6 -8.88 13.55 -1.42
N LEU A 7 -8.20 12.67 -0.68
CA LEU A 7 -6.74 12.70 -0.56
C LEU A 7 -6.11 12.35 -1.92
N LEU A 8 -6.44 11.20 -2.50
CA LEU A 8 -5.81 10.78 -3.77
C LEU A 8 -6.19 11.66 -4.97
N CYS A 9 -7.45 12.08 -5.07
CA CYS A 9 -7.97 12.74 -6.26
C CYS A 9 -8.86 13.94 -5.93
N GLY A 10 -8.65 14.60 -4.79
CA GLY A 10 -9.30 15.87 -4.46
C GLY A 10 -8.77 17.03 -5.29
N ASP A 11 -9.04 18.27 -4.90
CA ASP A 11 -8.56 19.46 -5.60
C ASP A 11 -7.02 19.54 -5.59
N TYR A 12 -6.38 19.59 -6.77
CA TYR A 12 -4.92 19.62 -6.88
C TYR A 12 -4.35 21.03 -6.74
N ARG A 13 -5.20 22.07 -6.79
CA ARG A 13 -4.76 23.47 -6.62
C ARG A 13 -4.22 23.75 -5.22
N CYS A 14 -4.57 22.92 -4.23
CA CYS A 14 -4.10 23.01 -2.85
C CYS A 14 -3.12 21.89 -2.49
N ARG A 15 -2.41 21.33 -3.48
CA ARG A 15 -1.46 20.23 -3.30
C ARG A 15 -0.13 20.59 -3.95
N TRP A 16 0.96 20.15 -3.33
CA TRP A 16 2.28 20.21 -3.95
C TRP A 16 2.82 18.80 -4.11
N PRO A 17 2.45 18.09 -5.19
CA PRO A 17 2.65 16.66 -5.31
C PRO A 17 4.12 16.24 -5.29
N ASP A 18 5.05 17.14 -5.58
CA ASP A 18 6.50 16.85 -5.53
C ASP A 18 7.09 16.94 -4.11
N HIS A 19 6.36 17.50 -3.16
CA HIS A 19 6.82 17.58 -1.77
C HIS A 19 6.67 16.21 -1.11
N ALA A 20 7.74 15.72 -0.46
CA ALA A 20 7.79 14.38 0.09
C ALA A 20 6.63 14.04 1.04
N SER A 21 6.12 15.03 1.77
CA SER A 21 4.97 14.88 2.67
C SER A 21 4.04 16.11 2.61
N ASN A 22 2.81 15.92 2.18
CA ASN A 22 1.75 16.93 2.20
C ASN A 22 0.73 16.56 3.27
N VAL A 23 0.43 17.50 4.18
CA VAL A 23 -0.67 17.36 5.12
C VAL A 23 -1.87 18.14 4.61
N VAL A 24 -3.01 17.47 4.49
CA VAL A 24 -4.25 18.04 3.96
C VAL A 24 -5.26 18.16 5.08
N PHE A 25 -5.80 19.36 5.27
CA PHE A 25 -6.91 19.63 6.18
C PHE A 25 -8.18 19.90 5.39
N PHE A 26 -9.27 19.24 5.76
CA PHE A 26 -10.59 19.42 5.16
C PHE A 26 -11.44 20.34 6.05
N SER A 27 -12.37 21.07 5.43
CA SER A 27 -13.26 22.03 6.13
C SER A 27 -14.14 21.41 7.22
N ASN A 28 -14.32 20.09 7.20
CA ASN A 28 -15.05 19.34 8.22
C ASN A 28 -14.17 18.84 9.38
N GLY A 29 -12.96 19.40 9.54
CA GLY A 29 -12.03 19.08 10.63
C GLY A 29 -11.29 17.75 10.48
N ARG A 30 -11.50 17.02 9.38
CA ARG A 30 -10.73 15.82 9.05
C ARG A 30 -9.40 16.19 8.41
N SER A 31 -8.41 15.32 8.53
CA SER A 31 -7.10 15.50 7.90
C SER A 31 -6.54 14.19 7.36
N GLY A 32 -5.49 14.28 6.55
CA GLY A 32 -4.73 13.12 6.08
C GLY A 32 -3.44 13.53 5.38
N GLY A 33 -2.60 12.53 5.10
CA GLY A 33 -1.31 12.70 4.44
C GLY A 33 -1.32 12.23 2.99
N ILE A 34 -0.55 12.90 2.14
CA ILE A 34 -0.19 12.45 0.79
C ILE A 34 1.31 12.57 0.66
N CYS A 35 1.96 11.49 0.27
CA CYS A 35 3.41 11.41 0.26
C CYS A 35 3.92 10.96 -1.10
N VAL A 36 5.11 11.44 -1.46
CA VAL A 36 5.81 10.95 -2.64
C VAL A 36 6.52 9.67 -2.30
N HIS A 37 6.13 8.58 -2.96
CA HIS A 37 6.62 7.25 -2.61
C HIS A 37 8.10 7.00 -3.02
N SER A 38 8.69 7.90 -3.83
CA SER A 38 10.12 7.87 -4.14
C SER A 38 10.97 8.22 -2.91
N ALA A 39 10.49 9.10 -2.03
CA ALA A 39 11.23 9.56 -0.87
C ALA A 39 11.30 8.52 0.26
N PHE A 40 10.20 7.84 0.55
CA PHE A 40 10.12 6.85 1.63
C PHE A 40 8.94 5.87 1.47
N ASP A 41 8.92 4.84 2.31
CA ASP A 41 7.84 3.85 2.40
C ASP A 41 6.74 4.28 3.37
N GLY A 42 5.52 3.76 3.19
CA GLY A 42 4.32 4.17 3.93
C GLY A 42 4.45 4.16 5.45
N ILE A 43 5.33 3.33 6.02
CA ILE A 43 5.58 3.26 7.46
C ILE A 43 6.03 4.62 8.05
N VAL A 44 6.80 5.41 7.30
CA VAL A 44 7.27 6.74 7.75
C VAL A 44 6.08 7.68 7.92
N SER A 45 5.18 7.71 6.93
CA SER A 45 3.95 8.51 7.00
C SER A 45 3.03 8.02 8.12
N GLY A 46 2.91 6.71 8.31
CA GLY A 46 2.08 6.11 9.36
C GLY A 46 2.56 6.52 10.76
N VAL A 47 3.87 6.42 11.02
CA VAL A 47 4.48 6.82 12.30
C VAL A 47 4.35 8.33 12.54
N ALA A 48 4.64 9.16 11.54
CA ALA A 48 4.50 10.61 11.67
C ALA A 48 3.05 11.03 11.96
N THR A 49 2.08 10.38 11.31
CA THR A 49 0.66 10.62 11.53
C THR A 49 0.23 10.18 12.93
N LEU A 50 0.70 9.02 13.40
CA LEU A 50 0.42 8.54 14.74
C LEU A 50 0.99 9.50 15.80
N PHE A 51 2.23 9.94 15.63
CA PHE A 51 2.87 10.90 16.53
C PHE A 51 2.09 12.21 16.61
N ALA A 52 1.70 12.79 15.46
CA ALA A 52 0.89 14.00 15.42
C ALA A 52 -0.48 13.80 16.09
N HIS A 53 -1.13 12.66 15.85
CA HIS A 53 -2.42 12.34 16.44
C HIS A 53 -2.36 12.19 17.96
N SER A 54 -1.34 11.50 18.48
CA SER A 54 -1.10 11.37 19.92
C SER A 54 -0.84 12.73 20.56
N GLY A 55 0.03 13.55 19.96
CA GLY A 55 0.34 14.88 20.48
C GLY A 55 -0.88 15.81 20.55
N VAL A 56 -1.74 15.79 19.53
CA VAL A 56 -3.01 16.54 19.55
C VAL A 56 -3.93 16.02 20.65
N SER A 57 -4.06 14.70 20.78
CA SER A 57 -4.96 14.08 21.77
C SER A 57 -4.53 14.38 23.22
N ASP A 58 -3.23 14.36 23.49
CA ASP A 58 -2.67 14.57 24.82
C ASP A 58 -2.67 16.06 25.22
N LEU A 59 -2.44 16.97 24.27
CA LEU A 59 -2.21 18.41 24.53
C LEU A 59 -3.40 19.31 24.16
N LEU A 60 -4.52 18.73 23.73
CA LEU A 60 -5.68 19.46 23.20
C LEU A 60 -6.21 20.53 24.17
N ARG A 61 -6.21 20.24 25.48
CA ARG A 61 -6.68 21.19 26.51
C ARG A 61 -5.68 22.32 26.79
N ASP A 62 -4.39 22.02 26.78
CA ASP A 62 -3.33 22.98 27.08
C ASP A 62 -3.13 23.98 25.93
N TYR A 63 -3.32 23.53 24.69
CA TYR A 63 -3.15 24.40 23.51
C TYR A 63 -4.29 25.42 23.37
N ILE A 64 -5.54 25.02 23.60
CA ILE A 64 -6.73 25.92 23.52
C ILE A 64 -6.66 27.04 24.56
N SER A 65 -5.99 26.82 25.69
CA SER A 65 -5.89 27.78 26.78
C SER A 65 -4.66 28.71 26.70
N SER A 66 -3.76 28.47 25.74
CA SER A 66 -2.53 29.25 25.60
C SER A 66 -2.77 30.61 24.92
N SER A 67 -2.12 31.66 25.41
CA SER A 67 -2.14 32.97 24.77
C SER A 67 -1.26 32.96 23.51
N ILE A 68 -1.78 33.56 22.43
CA ILE A 68 -1.01 33.70 21.18
C ILE A 68 0.21 34.58 21.47
N SER A 69 1.39 34.09 21.09
CA SER A 69 2.62 34.89 21.20
C SER A 69 2.46 36.20 20.41
N PRO A 70 2.67 37.38 21.02
CA PRO A 70 2.39 38.67 20.39
C PRO A 70 3.34 39.00 19.23
N ASN A 71 4.46 38.27 19.09
CA ASN A 71 5.56 38.60 18.17
C ASN A 71 5.75 37.56 17.04
N LEU A 72 4.68 36.99 16.51
CA LEU A 72 4.78 36.06 15.38
C LEU A 72 4.94 36.82 14.05
N ASN A 73 5.90 36.38 13.23
CA ASN A 73 6.04 36.87 11.87
C ASN A 73 4.80 36.48 11.03
N LYS A 74 4.28 37.43 10.25
CA LYS A 74 3.17 37.15 9.35
C LYS A 74 3.62 36.20 8.23
N PRO A 75 2.80 35.20 7.84
CA PRO A 75 3.08 34.38 6.68
C PRO A 75 3.31 35.22 5.42
N HIS A 76 4.33 34.89 4.63
CA HIS A 76 4.62 35.56 3.37
C HIS A 76 3.97 34.81 2.20
N GLN A 77 3.15 35.49 1.42
CA GLN A 77 2.51 34.90 0.25
C GLN A 77 3.51 34.75 -0.90
N LEU A 78 3.69 33.52 -1.39
CA LEU A 78 4.42 33.25 -2.62
C LEU A 78 3.56 33.62 -3.84
N LYS A 79 3.98 34.64 -4.60
CA LYS A 79 3.27 35.09 -5.81
C LYS A 79 4.02 34.62 -7.05
N PHE A 80 3.42 33.69 -7.78
CA PHE A 80 3.95 33.23 -9.06
C PHE A 80 3.55 34.20 -10.17
N VAL A 81 4.49 34.52 -11.05
CA VAL A 81 4.22 35.24 -12.31
C VAL A 81 3.85 34.20 -13.36
N LEU A 82 2.66 34.33 -13.94
CA LEU A 82 2.14 33.39 -14.93
C LEU A 82 2.19 34.03 -16.31
N ASP A 83 2.79 33.32 -17.26
CA ASP A 83 2.74 33.67 -18.68
C ASP A 83 1.62 32.87 -19.39
N PRO A 84 1.32 33.16 -20.68
CA PRO A 84 0.30 32.42 -21.42
C PRO A 84 0.56 30.91 -21.50
N PHE A 85 1.83 30.48 -21.52
CA PHE A 85 2.21 29.08 -21.58
C PHE A 85 1.88 28.35 -20.28
N ILE A 86 2.32 28.87 -19.13
CA ILE A 86 2.02 28.31 -17.80
C ILE A 86 0.50 28.30 -17.57
N GLN A 87 -0.20 29.35 -17.99
CA GLN A 87 -1.66 29.40 -17.85
C GLN A 87 -2.35 28.31 -18.67
N SER A 88 -1.87 28.02 -19.87
CA SER A 88 -2.32 26.89 -20.71
C SER A 88 -2.04 25.55 -20.03
N GLU A 89 -0.84 25.34 -19.48
CA GLU A 89 -0.48 24.09 -18.79
C GLU A 89 -1.30 23.85 -17.53
N ILE A 90 -1.62 24.89 -16.76
CA ILE A 90 -2.55 24.81 -15.62
C ILE A 90 -3.93 24.33 -16.09
N ASN A 91 -4.42 24.83 -17.23
CA ASN A 91 -5.72 24.43 -17.76
C ASN A 91 -5.71 22.99 -18.29
N ARG A 92 -4.64 22.59 -19.00
CA ARG A 92 -4.42 21.21 -19.42
C ARG A 92 -4.40 20.25 -18.23
N ALA A 93 -3.68 20.60 -17.16
CA ALA A 93 -3.59 19.79 -15.94
C ALA A 93 -4.95 19.63 -15.24
N LYS A 94 -5.78 20.68 -15.17
CA LYS A 94 -7.14 20.61 -14.63
C LYS A 94 -8.02 19.63 -15.42
N ILE A 95 -7.96 19.67 -16.75
CA ILE A 95 -8.73 18.76 -17.61
C ILE A 95 -8.26 17.32 -17.41
N ALA A 96 -6.94 17.09 -17.44
CA ALA A 96 -6.36 15.77 -17.21
C ALA A 96 -6.78 15.20 -15.84
N GLN A 97 -6.80 16.04 -14.80
CA GLN A 97 -7.21 15.65 -13.47
C GLN A 97 -8.65 15.12 -13.41
N GLU A 98 -9.61 15.80 -14.05
CA GLU A 98 -11.00 15.35 -14.07
C GLU A 98 -11.15 13.97 -14.73
N VAL A 99 -10.35 13.71 -15.77
CA VAL A 99 -10.28 12.40 -16.41
C VAL A 99 -9.71 11.35 -15.46
N GLU A 100 -8.59 11.63 -14.77
CA GLU A 100 -7.96 10.68 -13.83
C GLU A 100 -8.84 10.33 -12.63
N LYS A 101 -9.59 11.30 -12.08
CA LYS A 101 -10.54 11.07 -10.97
C LYS A 101 -11.55 9.97 -11.28
N SER A 102 -11.91 9.79 -12.54
CA SER A 102 -12.90 8.80 -12.97
C SER A 102 -12.36 7.38 -13.13
N LYS A 103 -11.03 7.19 -13.08
CA LYS A 103 -10.38 5.92 -13.47
C LYS A 103 -10.24 4.87 -12.37
N PHE A 104 -10.44 5.25 -11.10
CA PHE A 104 -10.33 4.29 -10.01
C PHE A 104 -11.47 4.47 -9.01
N ALA A 105 -11.89 3.37 -8.44
CA ALA A 105 -12.81 3.33 -7.31
C ALA A 105 -12.02 3.04 -6.04
N MET A 106 -12.49 3.57 -4.92
CA MET A 106 -11.91 3.25 -3.63
C MET A 106 -13.00 2.95 -2.60
N CYS A 107 -12.77 1.89 -1.85
CA CYS A 107 -13.59 1.44 -0.75
C CYS A 107 -12.74 1.44 0.52
N THR A 108 -13.33 1.84 1.65
CA THR A 108 -12.68 1.79 2.96
C THR A 108 -13.69 1.23 3.94
N GLU A 109 -13.36 0.09 4.52
CA GLU A 109 -14.24 -0.65 5.42
C GLU A 109 -13.54 -0.95 6.73
N VAL A 110 -14.32 -0.98 7.81
CA VAL A 110 -13.84 -1.38 9.14
C VAL A 110 -14.45 -2.73 9.49
N PHE A 111 -13.62 -3.76 9.58
CA PHE A 111 -14.04 -5.08 10.00
C PHE A 111 -14.10 -5.17 11.53
N ASN A 112 -15.30 -5.10 12.09
CA ASN A 112 -15.52 -5.03 13.55
C ASN A 112 -15.75 -6.38 14.24
N SER A 113 -15.78 -7.50 13.50
CA SER A 113 -16.13 -8.80 14.12
C SER A 113 -15.02 -9.36 15.01
N PHE A 114 -13.75 -9.08 14.71
CA PHE A 114 -12.59 -9.42 15.53
C PHE A 114 -11.33 -8.68 15.06
N GLY A 115 -10.33 -8.57 15.94
CA GLY A 115 -9.01 -8.02 15.64
C GLY A 115 -7.87 -9.03 15.85
N LYS A 116 -6.64 -8.54 16.01
CA LYS A 116 -5.44 -9.41 16.09
C LYS A 116 -5.49 -10.43 17.23
N GLN A 117 -6.07 -10.07 18.38
CA GLN A 117 -6.07 -10.91 19.58
C GLN A 117 -6.75 -12.27 19.32
N ARG A 118 -7.88 -12.27 18.60
CA ARG A 118 -8.59 -13.51 18.25
C ARG A 118 -7.78 -14.39 17.31
N ILE A 119 -7.10 -13.78 16.34
CA ILE A 119 -6.25 -14.51 15.38
C ILE A 119 -5.03 -15.11 16.10
N GLN A 120 -4.40 -14.33 16.99
CA GLN A 120 -3.25 -14.76 17.78
C GLN A 120 -3.60 -15.89 18.76
N ASN A 121 -4.82 -15.93 19.31
CA ASN A 121 -5.29 -17.05 20.14
C ASN A 121 -5.32 -18.38 19.36
N LEU A 122 -5.41 -18.34 18.02
CA LEU A 122 -5.28 -19.50 17.15
C LEU A 122 -3.83 -19.83 16.78
N LYS A 123 -2.85 -19.12 17.38
CA LYS A 123 -1.42 -19.20 17.08
C LYS A 123 -1.09 -18.86 15.61
N ILE A 124 -1.89 -17.99 15.01
CA ILE A 124 -1.70 -17.51 13.64
C ILE A 124 -1.24 -16.05 13.66
N HIS A 125 -0.30 -15.71 12.78
CA HIS A 125 0.10 -14.31 12.60
C HIS A 125 -1.01 -13.53 11.87
N PRO A 126 -1.48 -12.36 12.38
CA PRO A 126 -2.58 -11.60 11.80
C PRO A 126 -2.40 -11.22 10.34
N ASP A 127 -1.19 -10.82 9.95
CA ASP A 127 -0.86 -10.45 8.57
C ASP A 127 -1.08 -11.61 7.60
N SER A 128 -0.49 -12.77 7.90
CA SER A 128 -0.63 -13.99 7.11
C SER A 128 -2.09 -14.46 7.03
N PHE A 129 -2.87 -14.27 8.10
CA PHE A 129 -4.31 -14.54 8.07
C PHE A 129 -5.04 -13.66 7.04
N ILE A 130 -4.77 -12.35 7.04
CA ILE A 130 -5.40 -11.40 6.11
C ILE A 130 -4.96 -11.68 4.68
N GLN A 131 -3.68 -11.96 4.45
CA GLN A 131 -3.17 -12.34 3.12
C GLN A 131 -3.87 -13.59 2.58
N MET A 132 -4.04 -14.62 3.41
CA MET A 132 -4.80 -15.81 3.01
C MET A 132 -6.27 -15.49 2.75
N ALA A 133 -6.92 -14.72 3.63
CA ALA A 133 -8.29 -14.27 3.42
C ALA A 133 -8.48 -13.52 2.09
N LEU A 134 -7.51 -12.67 1.72
CA LEU A 134 -7.51 -11.93 0.46
C LEU A 134 -7.38 -12.86 -0.75
N GLN A 135 -6.50 -13.87 -0.70
CA GLN A 135 -6.37 -14.86 -1.77
C GLN A 135 -7.68 -15.64 -2.00
N LEU A 136 -8.34 -16.05 -0.92
CA LEU A 136 -9.65 -16.72 -0.99
C LEU A 136 -10.74 -15.78 -1.51
N ALA A 137 -10.77 -14.52 -1.05
CA ALA A 137 -11.75 -13.53 -1.50
C ALA A 137 -11.63 -13.25 -3.00
N TYR A 138 -10.41 -13.02 -3.49
CA TYR A 138 -10.16 -12.80 -4.91
C TYR A 138 -10.58 -14.02 -5.74
N PHE A 139 -10.23 -15.24 -5.31
CA PHE A 139 -10.62 -16.45 -6.04
C PHE A 139 -12.14 -16.64 -6.07
N ARG A 140 -12.86 -16.35 -4.98
CA ARG A 140 -14.33 -16.41 -4.95
C ARG A 140 -14.99 -15.42 -5.90
N LEU A 141 -14.39 -14.24 -6.08
CA LEU A 141 -14.91 -13.20 -6.94
C LEU A 141 -14.64 -13.46 -8.42
N HIS A 142 -13.43 -13.94 -8.75
CA HIS A 142 -12.97 -14.02 -10.14
C HIS A 142 -12.77 -15.44 -10.67
N TYR A 143 -12.91 -16.47 -9.83
CA TYR A 143 -12.68 -17.88 -10.17
C TYR A 143 -11.32 -18.17 -10.81
N ARG A 144 -10.32 -17.34 -10.51
CA ARG A 144 -8.94 -17.47 -10.98
C ARG A 144 -7.96 -17.03 -9.89
N PHE A 145 -6.76 -17.58 -9.93
CA PHE A 145 -5.65 -17.09 -9.11
C PHE A 145 -5.00 -15.87 -9.77
N ALA A 146 -4.36 -15.05 -8.96
CA ALA A 146 -3.69 -13.85 -9.45
C ALA A 146 -2.38 -13.59 -8.70
N PRO A 147 -1.36 -13.05 -9.40
CA PRO A 147 -0.12 -12.67 -8.75
C PRO A 147 -0.37 -11.60 -7.70
N CYS A 148 0.14 -11.84 -6.51
CA CYS A 148 -0.04 -10.97 -5.34
C CYS A 148 1.31 -10.49 -4.84
N TYR A 149 1.50 -9.18 -4.85
CA TYR A 149 2.61 -8.49 -4.23
C TYR A 149 2.21 -8.12 -2.79
N GLU A 150 3.08 -8.43 -1.85
CA GLU A 150 3.05 -7.89 -0.50
C GLU A 150 4.39 -7.23 -0.18
N THR A 151 4.33 -6.11 0.52
CA THR A 151 5.52 -5.38 0.96
C THR A 151 6.16 -6.05 2.18
N ALA A 152 7.42 -6.46 2.06
CA ALA A 152 8.28 -6.80 3.20
C ALA A 152 9.33 -5.72 3.41
N THR A 153 9.47 -5.21 4.64
CA THR A 153 10.51 -4.22 4.95
C THR A 153 11.88 -4.86 5.16
N THR A 154 12.92 -4.29 4.55
CA THR A 154 14.31 -4.73 4.69
C THR A 154 15.15 -3.76 5.55
N ARG A 155 14.49 -2.99 6.43
CA ARG A 155 15.10 -1.95 7.29
C ARG A 155 16.16 -2.47 8.29
N ILE A 156 16.39 -3.77 8.38
CA ILE A 156 17.52 -4.33 9.13
C ILE A 156 18.86 -4.07 8.44
N PHE A 157 18.84 -3.77 7.14
CA PHE A 157 20.01 -3.40 6.34
C PHE A 157 20.10 -1.87 6.20
N TYR A 158 21.32 -1.35 6.01
CA TYR A 158 21.56 0.07 5.78
C TYR A 158 20.81 0.55 4.54
N HIS A 159 20.01 1.61 4.68
CA HIS A 159 19.11 2.14 3.65
C HIS A 159 18.13 1.11 3.06
N GLY A 160 17.89 -0.01 3.76
CA GLY A 160 16.94 -1.03 3.34
C GLY A 160 15.52 -0.45 3.26
N ARG A 161 14.90 -0.61 2.08
CA ARG A 161 13.50 -0.26 1.83
C ARG A 161 12.62 -1.51 1.90
N THR A 162 12.40 -2.13 0.74
CA THR A 162 11.42 -3.21 0.59
C THR A 162 11.91 -4.35 -0.29
N GLU A 163 11.42 -5.54 0.00
CA GLU A 163 11.40 -6.72 -0.86
C GLU A 163 9.93 -7.13 -1.10
N THR A 164 9.69 -7.93 -2.13
CA THR A 164 8.38 -8.50 -2.48
C THR A 164 8.18 -9.86 -1.83
N VAL A 165 7.06 -10.02 -1.14
CA VAL A 165 6.51 -11.34 -0.79
C VAL A 165 5.45 -11.68 -1.82
N ARG A 166 5.59 -12.86 -2.46
CA ARG A 166 4.63 -13.37 -3.43
C ARG A 166 3.61 -14.27 -2.74
N SER A 167 2.49 -13.70 -2.28
CA SER A 167 1.53 -14.39 -1.39
C SER A 167 0.74 -15.52 -2.09
N CYS A 168 0.63 -15.48 -3.43
CA CYS A 168 -0.02 -16.53 -4.22
C CYS A 168 0.89 -17.76 -4.42
N THR A 169 1.10 -18.52 -3.35
CA THR A 169 1.94 -19.73 -3.34
C THR A 169 1.15 -20.98 -3.71
N GLU A 170 1.84 -22.09 -4.02
CA GLU A 170 1.20 -23.38 -4.25
C GLU A 170 0.37 -23.85 -3.03
N GLN A 171 0.89 -23.64 -1.82
CA GLN A 171 0.20 -23.98 -0.57
C GLN A 171 -1.08 -23.17 -0.40
N CYS A 172 -1.03 -21.87 -0.74
CA CYS A 172 -2.21 -21.02 -0.79
C CYS A 172 -3.23 -21.53 -1.82
N VAL A 173 -2.79 -21.85 -3.04
CA VAL A 173 -3.64 -22.41 -4.11
C VAL A 173 -4.34 -23.69 -3.66
N LEU A 174 -3.61 -24.61 -3.02
CA LEU A 174 -4.18 -25.85 -2.50
C LEU A 174 -5.24 -25.58 -1.41
N TRP A 175 -4.95 -24.69 -0.47
CA TRP A 175 -5.92 -24.30 0.56
C TRP A 175 -7.17 -23.63 -0.05
N VAL A 176 -7.01 -22.67 -0.97
CA VAL A 176 -8.15 -22.01 -1.63
C VAL A 176 -9.00 -23.03 -2.39
N LYS A 177 -8.40 -23.95 -3.15
CA LYS A 177 -9.15 -25.03 -3.82
C LYS A 177 -9.94 -25.89 -2.83
N SER A 178 -9.34 -26.22 -1.68
CA SER A 178 -10.01 -26.98 -0.62
C SER A 178 -11.22 -26.24 -0.01
N MET A 179 -11.14 -24.91 0.08
CA MET A 179 -12.25 -24.06 0.56
C MET A 179 -13.40 -23.95 -0.45
N MET A 180 -13.14 -24.24 -1.73
CA MET A 180 -14.13 -24.19 -2.82
C MET A 180 -14.75 -25.57 -3.11
N SER A 181 -14.16 -26.65 -2.58
CA SER A 181 -14.68 -28.00 -2.74
C SER A 181 -15.83 -28.27 -1.75
N PRO A 182 -17.03 -28.69 -2.20
CA PRO A 182 -18.12 -29.06 -1.30
C PRO A 182 -17.87 -30.37 -0.55
N HIS A 183 -16.91 -31.18 -0.99
CA HIS A 183 -16.60 -32.50 -0.43
C HIS A 183 -15.46 -32.48 0.59
N GLU A 184 -14.75 -31.37 0.70
CA GLU A 184 -13.61 -31.26 1.60
C GLU A 184 -14.05 -31.03 3.05
N LYS A 185 -13.42 -31.75 3.97
CA LYS A 185 -13.72 -31.62 5.41
C LYS A 185 -13.01 -30.41 6.01
N ASP A 186 -13.65 -29.76 6.99
CA ASP A 186 -13.08 -28.58 7.67
C ASP A 186 -11.72 -28.85 8.32
N GLN A 187 -11.48 -30.08 8.79
CA GLN A 187 -10.17 -30.49 9.31
C GLN A 187 -9.07 -30.41 8.24
N ILE A 188 -9.37 -30.79 6.99
CA ILE A 188 -8.41 -30.71 5.89
C ILE A 188 -8.21 -29.26 5.46
N ARG A 189 -9.30 -28.48 5.36
CA ARG A 189 -9.23 -27.04 5.09
C ARG A 189 -8.36 -26.30 6.11
N ALA A 190 -8.56 -26.58 7.40
CA ALA A 190 -7.75 -26.00 8.48
C ALA A 190 -6.28 -26.43 8.37
N LYS A 191 -5.99 -27.71 8.10
CA LYS A 191 -4.62 -28.19 7.91
C LYS A 191 -3.94 -27.50 6.72
N LEU A 192 -4.64 -27.34 5.60
CA LEU A 192 -4.10 -26.66 4.41
C LEU A 192 -3.90 -25.16 4.65
N LEU A 193 -4.81 -24.51 5.40
CA LEU A 193 -4.65 -23.12 5.83
C LEU A 193 -3.35 -22.92 6.61
N LEU A 194 -3.09 -23.79 7.60
CA LEU A 194 -1.86 -23.70 8.40
C LEU A 194 -0.61 -23.86 7.53
N ARG A 195 -0.61 -24.81 6.57
CA ARG A 195 0.52 -24.96 5.63
C ARG A 195 0.73 -23.73 4.75
N ALA A 196 -0.36 -23.08 4.31
CA ALA A 196 -0.27 -21.85 3.52
C ALA A 196 0.27 -20.68 4.35
N ILE A 197 -0.17 -20.56 5.60
CA ILE A 197 0.33 -19.57 6.57
C ILE A 197 1.81 -19.81 6.88
N ASP A 198 2.22 -21.05 7.12
CA ASP A 198 3.61 -21.39 7.40
C ASP A 198 4.51 -21.01 6.23
N LYS A 199 4.08 -21.30 4.99
CA LYS A 199 4.83 -20.89 3.80
C LYS A 199 4.88 -19.37 3.66
N HIS A 200 3.78 -18.69 3.94
CA HIS A 200 3.73 -17.23 3.92
C HIS A 200 4.71 -16.62 4.93
N ASN A 201 4.72 -17.12 6.16
CA ASN A 201 5.64 -16.69 7.22
C ASN A 201 7.10 -16.93 6.84
N GLU A 202 7.41 -18.09 6.24
CA GLU A 202 8.75 -18.42 5.73
C GLU A 202 9.20 -17.38 4.68
N LEU A 203 8.34 -17.08 3.70
CA LEU A 203 8.65 -16.11 2.64
C LEU A 203 8.80 -14.69 3.19
N MET A 204 7.94 -14.29 4.13
CA MET A 204 8.05 -12.99 4.79
C MET A 204 9.37 -12.87 5.57
N ALA A 205 9.76 -13.91 6.32
CA ALA A 205 11.03 -13.93 7.04
C ALA A 205 12.23 -13.80 6.08
N LYS A 206 12.24 -14.58 4.99
CA LYS A 206 13.27 -14.50 3.94
C LYS A 206 13.32 -13.12 3.30
N ALA A 207 12.18 -12.58 2.90
CA ALA A 207 12.10 -11.26 2.26
C ALA A 207 12.61 -10.14 3.18
N ARG A 208 12.28 -10.16 4.47
CA ARG A 208 12.80 -9.19 5.45
C ARG A 208 14.31 -9.30 5.65
N ASN A 209 14.87 -10.49 5.46
CA ASN A 209 16.32 -10.75 5.45
C ASN A 209 16.97 -10.53 4.09
N SER A 210 16.28 -9.89 3.13
CA SER A 210 16.77 -9.68 1.75
C SER A 210 17.14 -10.97 1.01
N GLU A 211 16.50 -12.08 1.37
CA GLU A 211 16.62 -13.39 0.70
C GLU A 211 15.46 -13.63 -0.28
N GLY A 212 14.71 -12.59 -0.62
CA GLY A 212 13.74 -12.59 -1.71
C GLY A 212 14.42 -12.52 -3.08
N CYS A 213 13.68 -12.81 -4.15
CA CYS A 213 14.24 -12.84 -5.50
C CYS A 213 13.86 -11.61 -6.35
N ASP A 214 12.78 -10.90 -6.05
CA ASP A 214 12.26 -9.85 -6.94
C ASP A 214 13.23 -8.69 -7.11
N ARG A 215 13.82 -8.16 -6.03
CA ARG A 215 14.84 -7.09 -6.15
C ARG A 215 16.13 -7.58 -6.77
N HIS A 216 16.54 -8.83 -6.49
CA HIS A 216 17.73 -9.42 -7.11
C HIS A 216 17.54 -9.54 -8.64
N LEU A 217 16.41 -10.09 -9.10
CA LEU A 217 16.09 -10.18 -10.52
C LEU A 217 15.99 -8.79 -11.16
N PHE A 218 15.47 -7.79 -10.46
CA PHE A 218 15.48 -6.41 -10.96
C PHE A 218 16.90 -5.84 -11.09
N GLY A 219 17.80 -6.12 -10.13
CA GLY A 219 19.21 -5.74 -10.22
C GLY A 219 19.92 -6.32 -11.44
N LEU A 220 19.69 -7.61 -11.74
CA LEU A 220 20.22 -8.26 -12.95
C LEU A 220 19.69 -7.62 -14.24
N TYR A 221 18.42 -7.20 -14.25
CA TYR A 221 17.84 -6.45 -15.37
C TYR A 221 18.54 -5.10 -15.55
N CYS A 222 18.73 -4.34 -14.48
CA CYS A 222 19.42 -3.05 -14.52
C CYS A 222 20.85 -3.19 -15.05
N ILE A 223 21.60 -4.19 -14.56
CA ILE A 223 22.97 -4.46 -15.05
C ILE A 223 22.96 -4.73 -16.56
N ALA A 224 22.02 -5.52 -17.08
CA ALA A 224 21.93 -5.77 -18.52
C ALA A 224 21.66 -4.47 -19.30
N MET A 225 20.76 -3.61 -18.81
CA MET A 225 20.42 -2.33 -19.46
C MET A 225 21.59 -1.34 -19.42
N GLU A 226 22.27 -1.21 -18.29
CA GLU A 226 23.45 -0.35 -18.13
C GLU A 226 24.60 -0.76 -19.04
N ASN A 227 24.71 -2.05 -19.34
CA ASN A 227 25.71 -2.60 -20.25
C ASN A 227 25.25 -2.66 -21.71
N ASN A 228 24.11 -2.05 -22.05
CA ASN A 228 23.51 -2.06 -23.41
C ASN A 228 23.34 -3.48 -23.98
N LEU A 229 23.09 -4.46 -23.12
CA LEU A 229 22.80 -5.83 -23.52
C LEU A 229 21.33 -5.95 -23.93
N PRO A 230 20.99 -6.90 -24.84
CA PRO A 230 19.59 -7.21 -25.09
C PRO A 230 18.92 -7.69 -23.79
N VAL A 231 17.62 -7.39 -23.65
CA VAL A 231 16.81 -7.85 -22.51
C VAL A 231 16.93 -9.38 -22.40
N PRO A 232 17.40 -9.95 -21.27
CA PRO A 232 17.54 -11.38 -21.13
C PRO A 232 16.20 -12.12 -21.30
N GLN A 233 16.23 -13.30 -21.91
CA GLN A 233 15.02 -14.08 -22.26
C GLN A 233 14.11 -14.37 -21.06
N LEU A 234 14.67 -14.48 -19.85
CA LEU A 234 13.92 -14.62 -18.61
C LEU A 234 12.83 -13.54 -18.44
N TYR A 235 13.13 -12.29 -18.76
CA TYR A 235 12.19 -11.17 -18.61
C TYR A 235 11.17 -11.09 -19.75
N LEU A 236 11.48 -11.72 -20.89
CA LEU A 236 10.60 -11.81 -22.06
C LEU A 236 9.64 -13.01 -21.97
N ASP A 237 9.93 -13.98 -21.10
CA ASP A 237 9.04 -15.11 -20.84
C ASP A 237 7.65 -14.60 -20.40
N PRO A 238 6.56 -14.98 -21.09
CA PRO A 238 5.20 -14.64 -20.67
C PRO A 238 4.88 -14.98 -19.19
N LEU A 239 5.55 -15.98 -18.62
CA LEU A 239 5.41 -16.37 -17.21
C LEU A 239 6.02 -15.35 -16.24
N TYR A 240 7.06 -14.61 -16.64
CA TYR A 240 7.60 -13.52 -15.83
C TYR A 240 6.52 -12.47 -15.58
N LYS A 241 5.86 -12.02 -16.66
CA LYS A 241 4.73 -11.08 -16.59
C LYS A 241 3.52 -11.69 -15.87
N LYS A 242 3.11 -12.91 -16.23
CA LYS A 242 1.94 -13.59 -15.66
C LYS A 242 2.06 -13.83 -14.15
N SER A 243 3.28 -14.01 -13.66
CA SER A 243 3.58 -14.16 -12.22
C SER A 243 3.72 -12.82 -11.47
N GLY A 244 3.53 -11.69 -12.15
CA GLY A 244 3.54 -10.35 -11.57
C GLY A 244 4.76 -9.49 -11.91
N GLY A 245 5.79 -10.07 -12.52
CA GLY A 245 7.03 -9.36 -12.90
C GLY A 245 6.78 -8.16 -13.81
N GLY A 246 7.66 -7.16 -13.72
CA GLY A 246 7.54 -5.93 -14.52
C GLY A 246 6.32 -5.06 -14.15
N GLY A 247 5.84 -5.15 -12.91
CA GLY A 247 4.71 -4.35 -12.43
C GLY A 247 3.34 -4.91 -12.83
N ASN A 248 3.21 -6.23 -12.94
CA ASN A 248 1.97 -6.90 -13.38
C ASN A 248 1.26 -7.64 -12.24
N PHE A 249 1.47 -7.21 -11.00
CA PHE A 249 0.75 -7.75 -9.85
C PHE A 249 -0.69 -7.23 -9.85
N ILE A 250 -1.64 -8.14 -10.06
CA ILE A 250 -3.08 -7.85 -10.02
C ILE A 250 -3.50 -7.48 -8.60
N LEU A 251 -2.90 -8.10 -7.59
CA LEU A 251 -3.09 -7.71 -6.19
C LEU A 251 -1.81 -7.03 -5.69
N SER A 252 -1.90 -5.74 -5.35
CA SER A 252 -0.80 -4.97 -4.75
C SER A 252 -1.15 -4.61 -3.31
N THR A 253 -0.40 -5.15 -2.35
CA THR A 253 -0.82 -5.16 -0.94
C THR A 253 0.28 -4.72 0.01
N SER A 254 -0.14 -4.19 1.17
CA SER A 254 0.76 -3.93 2.29
C SER A 254 -0.01 -3.85 3.60
N LEU A 255 0.54 -4.47 4.64
CA LEU A 255 0.25 -4.10 6.03
C LEU A 255 0.82 -2.71 6.30
N LEU A 256 -0.02 -1.81 6.81
CA LEU A 256 0.38 -0.44 7.18
C LEU A 256 0.83 -0.33 8.64
N GLY A 257 0.50 -1.34 9.45
CA GLY A 257 0.91 -1.44 10.84
C GLY A 257 -0.25 -1.74 11.79
N TYR A 258 -0.03 -1.44 13.06
CA TYR A 258 -0.95 -1.74 14.16
C TYR A 258 -1.57 -0.47 14.78
N SER A 259 -1.63 0.60 14.00
CA SER A 259 -2.21 1.89 14.38
C SER A 259 -3.59 2.08 13.73
N PRO A 260 -4.43 2.99 14.26
CA PRO A 260 -5.73 3.32 13.65
C PRO A 260 -5.61 4.08 12.31
N THR A 261 -4.39 4.35 11.85
CA THR A 261 -4.13 5.01 10.57
C THR A 261 -4.36 4.02 9.42
N ALA A 262 -5.15 4.41 8.43
CA ALA A 262 -5.32 3.69 7.18
C ALA A 262 -4.76 4.51 6.00
N GLY A 263 -4.50 3.85 4.88
CA GLY A 263 -3.95 4.47 3.68
C GLY A 263 -3.91 3.47 2.53
N GLY A 264 -3.33 3.88 1.41
CA GLY A 264 -3.17 3.00 0.25
C GLY A 264 -2.78 3.77 -0.99
N VAL A 265 -2.53 3.02 -2.06
CA VAL A 265 -2.27 3.55 -3.40
C VAL A 265 -3.23 2.93 -4.40
N SER A 266 -3.27 3.50 -5.61
CA SER A 266 -4.01 2.92 -6.73
C SER A 266 -3.48 1.51 -7.07
N PRO A 267 -4.29 0.68 -7.74
CA PRO A 267 -3.82 -0.57 -8.32
C PRO A 267 -2.57 -0.41 -9.18
N MET A 268 -1.74 -1.44 -9.22
CA MET A 268 -0.55 -1.50 -10.09
C MET A 268 -0.93 -1.76 -11.56
N CYS A 269 -2.02 -2.50 -11.78
CA CYS A 269 -2.55 -2.85 -13.09
C CYS A 269 -3.94 -2.23 -13.28
N LEU A 270 -4.33 -1.96 -14.53
CA LEU A 270 -5.67 -1.45 -14.86
C LEU A 270 -6.79 -2.41 -14.42
N ASP A 271 -6.53 -3.72 -14.46
CA ASP A 271 -7.45 -4.78 -14.02
C ASP A 271 -7.12 -5.31 -12.62
N GLY A 272 -6.39 -4.53 -11.82
CA GLY A 272 -5.92 -4.91 -10.49
C GLY A 272 -6.62 -4.22 -9.32
N TYR A 273 -6.16 -4.58 -8.12
CA TYR A 273 -6.59 -4.01 -6.85
C TYR A 273 -5.37 -3.58 -6.02
N GLY A 274 -5.48 -2.40 -5.41
CA GLY A 274 -4.63 -2.00 -4.30
C GLY A 274 -5.34 -2.33 -2.98
N VAL A 275 -4.78 -3.19 -2.14
CA VAL A 275 -5.40 -3.62 -0.88
C VAL A 275 -4.46 -3.41 0.29
N PHE A 276 -4.82 -2.47 1.16
CA PHE A 276 -3.99 -2.03 2.27
C PHE A 276 -4.80 -2.11 3.56
N TYR A 277 -4.15 -2.56 4.63
CA TYR A 277 -4.85 -2.80 5.88
C TYR A 277 -3.99 -2.46 7.08
N SER A 278 -4.66 -2.07 8.15
CA SER A 278 -4.09 -1.87 9.49
C SER A 278 -4.81 -2.79 10.44
N ILE A 279 -4.11 -3.28 11.47
CA ILE A 279 -4.65 -4.28 12.37
C ILE A 279 -4.65 -3.73 13.80
N SER A 280 -5.84 -3.56 14.39
CA SER A 280 -6.00 -3.24 15.81
C SER A 280 -5.96 -4.47 16.70
#